data_AF-A0A2V3DN52-F1
#
_entry.id   AF-A0A2V3DN52-F1
#
_cell.length_a   1.000
_cell.length_b   1.000
_cell.length_c   1.000
_cell.angle_alpha   90.00
_cell.angle_beta   90.00
_cell.angle_gamma   90.00
#
_symmetry.space_group_name_H-M   'P 1'
#
loop_
_entity.id
_entity.type
_entity.pdbx_description
1 polymer ?
#
loop_
_entity_poly.entity_id
_entity_poly.type
_entity_poly.pdbx_seq_one_letter_code
_entity_poly.pdbx_strand_id
1 'polypeptide(L)'
;MWLGVCGQGKPKITGDPWYMPDGVTSVYPFIVDWRPEELPFPVWLAPYNGGKKFGDLLWTGGNALKIASTRFIEALRAAEVTGYRTFAVEVRDHAGSPVEGYIGFATDPFPGSDIQNIYGQTVQNYVFIATQRVVEALYDHGVDQLEISPYTPD
;
A
#
# COMPACT_ATOMS: atom_id res chain seq x y z
N MET A 1 -3.81 -0.71 12.76
CA MET A 1 -4.64 -1.83 12.26
C MET A 1 -3.95 -2.41 11.03
N TRP A 2 -4.11 -3.70 10.76
CA TRP A 2 -3.48 -4.35 9.62
C TRP A 2 -4.53 -4.87 8.65
N LEU A 3 -4.36 -4.54 7.37
CA LEU A 3 -5.26 -4.89 6.29
C LEU A 3 -4.75 -6.08 5.51
N GLY A 4 -5.66 -6.88 4.98
CA GLY A 4 -5.37 -7.95 4.06
C GLY A 4 -6.23 -7.79 2.81
N VAL A 5 -5.71 -8.26 1.69
CA VAL A 5 -6.45 -8.24 0.42
C VAL A 5 -7.57 -9.27 0.47
N CYS A 6 -8.79 -8.87 0.19
CA CYS A 6 -9.99 -9.68 0.18
C CYS A 6 -10.62 -9.70 -1.20
N GLY A 7 -11.39 -10.74 -1.48
CA GLY A 7 -12.04 -10.95 -2.77
C GLY A 7 -12.74 -12.30 -2.82
N GLN A 8 -13.46 -12.53 -3.90
CA GLN A 8 -14.14 -13.80 -4.14
C GLN A 8 -13.11 -14.94 -4.24
N GLY A 9 -13.34 -16.05 -3.53
CA GLY A 9 -12.45 -17.20 -3.58
C GLY A 9 -11.12 -17.03 -2.84
N LYS A 10 -10.93 -15.94 -2.09
CA LYS A 10 -9.74 -15.77 -1.26
C LYS A 10 -9.62 -16.93 -0.24
N PRO A 11 -8.44 -17.57 -0.14
CA PRO A 11 -8.16 -18.57 0.89
C PRO A 11 -8.39 -18.03 2.31
N LYS A 12 -8.99 -18.87 3.16
CA LYS A 12 -9.47 -18.50 4.50
C LYS A 12 -8.42 -18.47 5.61
N ILE A 13 -7.10 -18.51 5.30
CA ILE A 13 -5.96 -18.72 6.23
C ILE A 13 -5.46 -20.17 6.18
N THR A 14 -4.87 -20.59 5.05
CA THR A 14 -4.24 -21.92 4.92
C THR A 14 -2.82 -21.87 4.34
N GLY A 15 -2.29 -20.68 4.03
CA GLY A 15 -1.03 -20.56 3.29
C GLY A 15 -1.17 -20.93 1.81
N ASP A 16 -2.36 -21.37 1.39
CA ASP A 16 -2.64 -21.67 -0.01
C ASP A 16 -2.59 -20.39 -0.85
N PRO A 17 -1.87 -20.41 -1.99
CA PRO A 17 -1.84 -19.30 -2.93
C PRO A 17 -3.22 -19.07 -3.58
N TRP A 18 -3.53 -17.79 -3.80
CA TRP A 18 -4.75 -17.38 -4.50
C TRP A 18 -4.44 -17.24 -5.99
N TYR A 19 -5.17 -17.98 -6.82
CA TYR A 19 -4.93 -18.09 -8.25
C TYR A 19 -6.07 -17.51 -9.10
N MET A 20 -5.71 -17.17 -10.34
CA MET A 20 -6.62 -16.92 -11.44
C MET A 20 -7.46 -18.18 -11.77
N PRO A 21 -8.53 -18.05 -12.58
CA PRO A 21 -9.35 -19.18 -13.02
C PRO A 21 -8.58 -20.31 -13.74
N ASP A 22 -7.38 -20.04 -14.25
CA ASP A 22 -6.49 -21.05 -14.84
C ASP A 22 -5.87 -22.01 -13.80
N GLY A 23 -6.00 -21.72 -12.50
CA GLY A 23 -5.51 -22.52 -11.39
C GLY A 23 -3.99 -22.51 -11.18
N VAL A 24 -3.23 -21.73 -11.96
CA VAL A 24 -1.75 -21.71 -11.91
C VAL A 24 -1.17 -20.30 -11.78
N THR A 25 -1.84 -19.29 -12.33
CA THR A 25 -1.36 -17.90 -12.31
C THR A 25 -1.75 -17.24 -11.00
N SER A 26 -0.76 -16.84 -10.19
CA SER A 26 -0.99 -16.13 -8.93
C SER A 26 -1.62 -14.76 -9.18
N VAL A 27 -2.59 -14.36 -8.34
CA VAL A 27 -3.21 -13.02 -8.44
C VAL A 27 -2.35 -11.91 -7.82
N TYR A 28 -1.40 -12.28 -6.94
CA TYR A 28 -0.63 -11.31 -6.16
C TYR A 28 0.23 -10.34 -7.00
N PRO A 29 0.89 -10.75 -8.09
CA PRO A 29 1.60 -9.81 -8.97
C PRO A 29 0.71 -8.67 -9.48
N PHE A 30 -0.52 -8.98 -9.87
CA PHE A 30 -1.50 -7.98 -10.31
C PHE A 30 -1.94 -7.08 -9.16
N ILE A 31 -2.04 -7.59 -7.93
CA ILE A 31 -2.42 -6.78 -6.77
C ILE A 31 -1.30 -5.85 -6.32
N VAL A 32 -0.04 -6.33 -6.26
CA VAL A 32 1.09 -5.52 -5.77
C VAL A 32 1.48 -4.44 -6.77
N ASP A 33 1.41 -4.74 -8.07
CA ASP A 33 1.55 -3.73 -9.12
C ASP A 33 0.24 -2.94 -9.34
N TRP A 34 -0.79 -3.22 -8.55
CA TRP A 34 -2.13 -2.66 -8.62
C TRP A 34 -2.66 -2.50 -10.05
N ARG A 35 -3.01 -3.64 -10.62
CA ARG A 35 -3.72 -3.85 -11.89
C ARG A 35 -5.05 -4.57 -11.60
N PRO A 36 -5.93 -4.02 -10.74
CA PRO A 36 -7.17 -4.69 -10.35
C PRO A 36 -8.10 -4.98 -11.54
N GLU A 37 -7.97 -4.23 -12.63
CA GLU A 37 -8.70 -4.44 -13.89
C GLU A 37 -8.29 -5.74 -14.61
N GLU A 38 -7.09 -6.26 -14.35
CA GLU A 38 -6.64 -7.55 -14.88
C GLU A 38 -7.17 -8.72 -14.03
N LEU A 39 -7.78 -8.44 -12.87
CA LEU A 39 -8.37 -9.46 -12.01
C LEU A 39 -9.80 -9.81 -12.47
N PRO A 40 -10.19 -11.09 -12.43
CA PRO A 40 -11.51 -11.54 -12.88
C PRO A 40 -12.63 -11.27 -11.86
N PHE A 41 -12.31 -10.64 -10.74
CA PHE A 41 -13.24 -10.30 -9.65
C PHE A 41 -12.75 -9.04 -8.93
N PRO A 42 -13.66 -8.31 -8.26
CA PRO A 42 -13.26 -7.18 -7.44
C PRO A 42 -12.46 -7.63 -6.21
N VAL A 43 -11.50 -6.79 -5.82
CA VAL A 43 -10.73 -6.94 -4.60
C VAL A 43 -10.88 -5.70 -3.73
N TRP A 44 -10.89 -5.90 -2.42
CA TRP A 44 -10.93 -4.84 -1.42
C TRP A 44 -9.95 -5.14 -0.30
N LEU A 45 -9.67 -4.17 0.55
CA LEU A 45 -8.85 -4.36 1.74
C LEU A 45 -9.71 -4.35 2.98
N ALA A 46 -9.47 -5.30 3.88
CA ALA A 46 -10.17 -5.36 5.16
C ALA A 46 -9.23 -5.78 6.30
N PRO A 47 -9.53 -5.36 7.54
CA PRO A 47 -8.77 -5.75 8.71
C PRO A 47 -8.74 -7.26 8.88
N TYR A 48 -7.55 -7.82 9.09
CA TYR A 48 -7.39 -9.24 9.44
C TYR A 48 -6.88 -9.46 10.87
N ASN A 49 -6.51 -8.39 11.58
CA ASN A 49 -6.10 -8.42 12.98
C ASN A 49 -7.05 -7.63 13.88
N GLY A 50 -6.91 -7.74 15.20
CA GLY A 50 -7.74 -7.03 16.18
C GLY A 50 -7.39 -5.55 16.40
N GLY A 51 -6.66 -4.91 15.48
CA GLY A 51 -6.33 -3.49 15.60
C GLY A 51 -7.60 -2.62 15.48
N LYS A 52 -7.65 -1.48 16.18
CA LYS A 52 -8.87 -0.65 16.27
C LYS A 52 -8.81 0.69 15.54
N LYS A 53 -7.62 1.09 15.08
CA LYS A 53 -7.39 2.40 14.44
C LYS A 53 -6.72 2.23 13.09
N PHE A 54 -7.24 2.94 12.11
CA PHE A 54 -6.58 3.17 10.83
C PHE A 54 -5.61 4.36 11.00
N GLY A 55 -4.36 4.17 10.57
CA GLY A 55 -3.30 5.18 10.60
C GLY A 55 -3.07 5.82 9.25
N ASP A 56 -2.03 6.63 9.11
CA ASP A 56 -1.73 7.33 7.85
C ASP A 56 -1.11 6.46 6.78
N LEU A 57 -0.40 5.42 7.18
CA LEU A 57 0.09 4.39 6.30
C LEU A 57 -0.30 3.04 6.89
N LEU A 58 -1.14 2.31 6.17
CA LEU A 58 -1.70 1.06 6.66
C LEU A 58 -0.82 -0.11 6.25
N TRP A 59 -0.52 -0.95 7.23
CA TRP A 59 0.16 -2.22 6.99
C TRP A 59 -0.77 -3.18 6.26
N THR A 60 -0.32 -3.76 5.13
CA THR A 60 -1.13 -4.66 4.28
C THR A 60 -0.76 -6.14 4.43
N GLY A 61 -0.23 -6.53 5.59
CA GLY A 61 -0.06 -7.93 5.98
C GLY A 61 1.00 -8.68 5.16
N GLY A 62 2.10 -8.01 4.82
CA GLY A 62 3.18 -8.59 4.03
C GLY A 62 2.92 -8.58 2.51
N ASN A 63 1.74 -8.12 2.07
CA ASN A 63 1.57 -7.74 0.68
C ASN A 63 2.42 -6.48 0.42
N ALA A 64 3.06 -6.41 -0.74
CA ALA A 64 3.85 -5.24 -1.12
C ALA A 64 2.97 -4.04 -1.56
N LEU A 65 1.79 -3.91 -0.97
CA LEU A 65 0.80 -2.88 -1.28
C LEU A 65 0.85 -1.78 -0.21
N LYS A 66 0.85 -0.51 -0.60
CA LYS A 66 0.87 0.61 0.34
C LYS A 66 -0.46 1.36 0.25
N ILE A 67 -1.04 1.66 1.41
CA ILE A 67 -2.33 2.34 1.52
C ILE A 67 -2.14 3.50 2.46
N ALA A 68 -2.32 4.70 1.94
CA ALA A 68 -2.06 5.93 2.65
C ALA A 68 -3.36 6.70 2.88
N SER A 69 -3.44 7.47 3.96
CA SER A 69 -4.54 8.41 4.18
C SER A 69 -4.54 9.49 3.11
N THR A 70 -5.70 10.12 2.88
CA THR A 70 -5.80 11.23 1.93
C THR A 70 -4.82 12.36 2.27
N ARG A 71 -4.68 12.71 3.56
CA ARG A 71 -3.74 13.76 4.00
C ARG A 71 -2.27 13.42 3.69
N PHE A 72 -1.89 12.13 3.75
CA PHE A 72 -0.56 11.69 3.34
C PHE A 72 -0.34 11.98 1.85
N ILE A 73 -1.29 11.60 0.99
CA ILE A 73 -1.17 11.82 -0.46
C ILE A 73 -1.23 13.30 -0.82
N GLU A 74 -2.06 14.09 -0.13
CA GLU A 74 -2.12 15.53 -0.30
C GLU A 74 -0.78 16.19 0.06
N ALA A 75 -0.11 15.76 1.13
CA ALA A 75 1.21 16.24 1.50
C ALA A 75 2.24 15.98 0.39
N LEU A 76 2.25 14.77 -0.19
CA LEU A 76 3.14 14.44 -1.29
C LEU A 76 2.88 15.30 -2.53
N ARG A 77 1.60 15.53 -2.86
CA ARG A 77 1.20 16.36 -4.01
C ARG A 77 1.58 17.83 -3.80
N ALA A 78 1.29 18.38 -2.62
CA ALA A 78 1.60 19.77 -2.28
C ALA A 78 3.10 20.05 -2.31
N ALA A 79 3.91 19.06 -1.91
CA ALA A 79 5.35 19.14 -1.97
C ALA A 79 5.95 18.68 -3.31
N GLU A 80 5.15 18.44 -4.35
CA GLU A 80 5.61 18.01 -5.69
C GLU A 80 6.57 16.81 -5.65
N VAL A 81 6.31 15.86 -4.75
CA VAL A 81 7.13 14.67 -4.54
C VAL A 81 7.12 13.79 -5.78
N THR A 82 8.28 13.24 -6.13
CA THR A 82 8.47 12.32 -7.26
C THR A 82 8.62 10.86 -6.83
N GLY A 83 8.53 9.93 -7.79
CA GLY A 83 8.80 8.50 -7.55
C GLY A 83 7.61 7.69 -7.05
N TYR A 84 6.39 8.13 -7.34
CA TYR A 84 5.20 7.39 -6.99
C TYR A 84 4.03 7.60 -7.93
N ARG A 85 3.09 6.65 -7.84
CA ARG A 85 1.76 6.73 -8.44
C ARG A 85 0.68 6.39 -7.42
N THR A 86 -0.52 6.90 -7.65
CA THR A 86 -1.70 6.61 -6.83
C THR A 86 -2.76 5.86 -7.59
N PHE A 87 -3.59 5.13 -6.87
CA PHE A 87 -4.72 4.41 -7.42
C PHE A 87 -5.88 4.33 -6.41
N ALA A 88 -7.09 4.21 -6.93
CA ALA A 88 -8.27 4.01 -6.10
C ALA A 88 -8.24 2.60 -5.47
N VAL A 89 -8.64 2.51 -4.21
CA VAL A 89 -8.76 1.25 -3.47
C VAL A 89 -10.07 1.26 -2.71
N GLU A 90 -10.65 0.08 -2.51
CA GLU A 90 -11.76 -0.09 -1.58
C GLU A 90 -11.23 -0.58 -0.24
N VAL A 91 -11.41 0.20 0.82
CA VAL A 91 -11.10 -0.21 2.20
C VAL A 91 -12.40 -0.44 2.94
N ARG A 92 -12.49 -1.53 3.71
CA ARG A 92 -13.66 -1.87 4.52
C ARG A 92 -13.25 -2.06 5.98
N ASP A 93 -14.18 -1.85 6.91
CA ASP A 93 -13.99 -2.16 8.32
C ASP A 93 -14.26 -3.65 8.64
N HIS A 94 -14.23 -4.02 9.92
CA HIS A 94 -14.53 -5.38 10.36
C HIS A 94 -15.99 -5.82 10.09
N ALA A 95 -16.92 -4.88 10.02
CA ALA A 95 -18.32 -5.14 9.68
C ALA A 95 -18.54 -5.25 8.16
N GLY A 96 -17.52 -4.94 7.36
CA GLY A 96 -17.59 -4.91 5.91
C GLY A 96 -18.12 -3.59 5.35
N SER A 97 -18.22 -2.53 6.17
CA SER A 97 -18.64 -1.20 5.71
C SER A 97 -17.46 -0.46 5.07
N PRO A 98 -17.69 0.36 4.03
CA PRO A 98 -16.64 1.17 3.42
C PRO A 98 -15.99 2.13 4.44
N VAL A 99 -14.68 2.31 4.29
CA VAL A 99 -13.86 3.27 5.04
C VAL A 99 -13.25 4.24 4.05
N GLU A 100 -13.74 5.47 4.06
CA GLU A 100 -13.28 6.55 3.18
C GLU A 100 -11.95 7.14 3.64
N GLY A 101 -11.33 7.94 2.78
CA GLY A 101 -10.12 8.71 3.10
C GLY A 101 -8.82 7.93 2.95
N TYR A 102 -8.83 6.84 2.19
CA TYR A 102 -7.65 6.02 1.91
C TYR A 102 -7.42 5.87 0.41
N ILE A 103 -6.15 5.94 0.02
CA ILE A 103 -5.69 5.91 -1.35
C ILE A 103 -4.56 4.88 -1.43
N GLY A 104 -4.56 4.09 -2.50
CA GLY A 104 -3.46 3.20 -2.77
C GLY A 104 -2.29 3.92 -3.43
N PHE A 105 -1.09 3.50 -3.07
CA PHE A 105 0.15 4.13 -3.47
C PHE A 105 1.18 3.06 -3.84
N ALA A 106 1.91 3.29 -4.93
CA ALA A 106 3.03 2.45 -5.35
C ALA A 106 4.23 3.32 -5.67
N THR A 107 5.41 2.80 -5.37
CA THR A 107 6.68 3.45 -5.61
C THR A 107 7.17 3.14 -7.01
N ASP A 108 7.63 4.14 -7.74
CA ASP A 108 8.18 3.92 -9.07
C ASP A 108 9.66 3.55 -8.96
N PRO A 109 10.16 2.61 -9.78
CA PRO A 109 11.52 2.08 -9.66
C PRO A 109 12.58 3.00 -10.28
N PHE A 110 12.46 4.32 -10.15
CA PHE A 110 13.41 5.28 -10.74
C PHE A 110 14.41 5.80 -9.69
N PRO A 111 15.71 5.47 -9.84
CA PRO A 111 16.74 6.01 -8.96
C PRO A 111 16.75 7.54 -8.92
N GLY A 112 16.93 8.11 -7.73
CA GLY A 112 17.04 9.56 -7.55
C GLY A 112 15.71 10.31 -7.39
N SER A 113 14.58 9.58 -7.36
CA SER A 113 13.29 10.17 -7.00
C SER A 113 13.20 10.43 -5.49
N ASP A 114 12.28 11.31 -5.09
CA ASP A 114 12.04 11.62 -3.67
C ASP A 114 11.58 10.41 -2.86
N ILE A 115 10.84 9.50 -3.50
CA ILE A 115 10.46 8.20 -2.95
C ILE A 115 10.98 7.10 -3.87
N GLN A 116 11.54 6.03 -3.28
CA GLN A 116 12.07 4.90 -4.03
C GLN A 116 11.96 3.58 -3.28
N ASN A 117 12.01 2.47 -4.03
CA ASN A 117 12.12 1.13 -3.44
C ASN A 117 13.44 0.98 -2.69
N ILE A 118 13.41 0.18 -1.61
CA ILE A 118 14.61 -0.19 -0.87
C ILE A 118 15.55 -1.03 -1.76
N TYR A 119 16.87 -0.85 -1.62
CA TYR A 119 17.91 -1.65 -2.28
C TYR A 119 17.82 -1.71 -3.82
N GLY A 120 17.26 -0.68 -4.48
CA GLY A 120 17.10 -0.70 -5.94
C GLY A 120 16.18 -1.84 -6.43
N GLN A 121 15.32 -2.37 -5.56
CA GLN A 121 14.38 -3.43 -5.93
C GLN A 121 13.46 -2.94 -7.03
N THR A 122 13.32 -3.74 -8.08
CA THR A 122 12.38 -3.50 -9.18
C THR A 122 10.94 -3.87 -8.81
N VAL A 123 10.77 -4.64 -7.74
CA VAL A 123 9.47 -5.06 -7.21
C VAL A 123 9.03 -4.14 -6.07
N GLN A 124 7.72 -4.00 -5.89
CA GLN A 124 7.17 -3.29 -4.74
C GLN A 124 7.63 -3.92 -3.43
N ASN A 125 7.80 -3.09 -2.41
CA ASN A 125 8.02 -3.49 -1.03
C ASN A 125 7.06 -2.72 -0.10
N TYR A 126 6.81 -3.22 1.10
CA TYR A 126 6.01 -2.51 2.09
C TYR A 126 6.78 -1.33 2.72
N VAL A 127 8.12 -1.40 2.76
CA VAL A 127 8.99 -0.28 3.11
C VAL A 127 9.43 0.46 1.84
N PHE A 128 9.64 1.76 1.94
CA PHE A 128 10.26 2.57 0.90
C PHE A 128 11.21 3.58 1.54
N ILE A 129 12.16 4.05 0.75
CA ILE A 129 13.06 5.13 1.12
C ILE A 129 12.40 6.43 0.68
N ALA A 130 12.51 7.45 1.52
CA ALA A 130 12.04 8.79 1.23
C ALA A 130 13.14 9.82 1.56
N THR A 131 13.22 10.90 0.79
CA THR A 131 14.12 12.01 1.10
C THR A 131 13.66 12.75 2.35
N GLN A 132 14.56 13.51 2.99
CA GLN A 132 14.21 14.31 4.16
C GLN A 132 13.07 15.30 3.89
N ARG A 133 13.04 15.90 2.69
CA ARG A 133 11.96 16.80 2.26
C ARG A 133 10.59 16.12 2.30
N VAL A 134 10.48 14.85 1.92
CA VAL A 134 9.22 14.10 2.01
C VAL A 134 8.79 13.98 3.46
N VAL A 135 9.72 13.65 4.36
CA VAL A 135 9.42 13.52 5.80
C VAL A 135 8.93 14.84 6.38
N GLU A 136 9.59 15.95 6.05
CA GLU A 136 9.19 17.30 6.47
C GLU A 136 7.79 17.65 5.94
N ALA A 137 7.53 17.42 4.65
CA ALA A 137 6.23 17.68 4.04
C ALA A 137 5.09 16.88 4.70
N LEU A 138 5.33 15.62 5.05
CA LEU A 138 4.37 14.77 5.76
C LEU A 138 4.04 15.36 7.14
N TYR A 139 5.05 15.75 7.92
CA TYR A 139 4.83 16.35 9.23
C TYR A 139 4.12 17.70 9.16
N ASP A 140 4.46 18.56 8.20
CA ASP A 140 3.81 19.85 7.98
C ASP A 140 2.32 19.71 7.66
N HIS A 141 1.91 18.58 7.07
CA HIS A 141 0.51 18.23 6.80
C HIS A 141 -0.13 17.41 7.94
N GLY A 142 0.52 17.31 9.10
CA GLY A 142 0.01 16.60 10.27
C GLY A 142 -0.06 15.08 10.10
N VAL A 143 0.71 14.52 9.16
CA VAL A 143 0.81 13.08 8.94
C VAL A 143 1.78 12.51 9.98
N ASP A 144 1.24 11.89 11.03
CA ASP A 144 1.98 11.57 12.25
C ASP A 144 1.83 10.09 12.68
N GLN A 145 1.04 9.31 11.97
CA GLN A 145 0.78 7.90 12.28
C GLN A 145 1.62 6.99 11.37
N LEU A 146 2.93 7.21 11.40
CA LEU A 146 3.95 6.56 10.58
C LEU A 146 5.13 6.07 11.45
N GLU A 147 5.89 5.11 10.94
CA GLU A 147 7.19 4.72 11.50
C GLU A 147 8.28 5.14 10.50
N ILE A 148 9.21 5.98 10.94
CA ILE A 148 10.30 6.52 10.11
C ILE A 148 11.61 6.25 10.83
N SER A 149 12.56 5.64 10.13
CA SER A 149 13.92 5.41 10.62
C SER A 149 14.93 5.95 9.62
N PRO A 150 16.08 6.48 10.09
CA PRO A 150 17.17 6.85 9.20
C PRO A 150 17.61 5.65 8.35
N TYR A 151 17.87 5.89 7.07
CA TYR A 151 18.38 4.90 6.14
C TYR A 151 19.75 5.33 5.62
N THR A 152 20.75 4.46 5.82
CA THR A 152 22.07 4.60 5.23
C THR A 152 22.23 3.46 4.23
N PRO A 153 22.48 3.73 2.94
CA PRO A 153 22.82 2.68 1.98
C PRO A 153 24.09 1.95 2.43
N ASP A 154 24.14 0.63 2.25
CA ASP A 154 25.34 -0.19 2.46
C ASP A 154 26.45 0.15 1.46
#